data_AF-A0A8J5GAG3-F1
#
_entry.id   AF-A0A8J5GAG3-F1
#
_cell.length_a   1.000
_cell.length_b   1.000
_cell.length_c   1.000
_cell.angle_alpha   90.00
_cell.angle_beta   90.00
_cell.angle_gamma   90.00
#
_symmetry.space_group_name_H-M   'P 1'
#
loop_
_entity.id
_entity.type
_entity.pdbx_description
1 polymer ?
#
loop_
_entity_poly.entity_id
_entity_poly.type
_entity_poly.pdbx_seq_one_letter_code
_entity_poly.pdbx_strand_id
1 'polypeptide(L)'
;MILRITFICAVKGLGLIPGVVGRFDSSNGLRVPHIGWNALQTTKETEILDDVGGHHVYFVHSYRVMPTDANNEWISSICNYGDSFVSSITRGNVHAVQFHPEKSGDVGISILKKFLDPSSSSKTKKSAIGKASRLAKRVIACLDVRANDKGDLVVTKGDQYDVREQSNEKEVRNLGKPVDLAGQYYKDGADEVSFLNITGFRDFPLGDLPMLQILRYTSENVFVPLTVGGGIRDFTDGNGRYYSSLEVASEYFRSGADKISIGSDAVYAAEEYLRTGVKTGKTSLEQISRVYGNQAVVVSIDPRRVYVRSPDDVEFKTIKVSSPGPSGEEYAWYQCTVNGGREARPIGAFELAKAVEELGAGEILLNCIDCDGQGHGFDIDLIKLVSDAVTIPVIASSGAGAVEHFSEVFEKTNASAALAAGIFHRKEVPISSVKQHLLQNGIEVRACDGH
;
A
#
# COMPACT_ATOMS: atom_id res chain seq x y z
N MET A 1 20.60 -7.31 -3.06
CA MET A 1 21.85 -6.84 -3.69
C MET A 1 21.56 -6.63 -5.17
N ILE A 2 21.50 -5.38 -5.65
CA ILE A 2 20.99 -5.03 -6.99
C ILE A 2 21.97 -5.55 -8.05
N LEU A 3 21.47 -6.44 -8.90
CA LEU A 3 22.20 -7.00 -10.04
C LEU A 3 22.35 -5.93 -11.12
N ARG A 4 23.39 -6.06 -11.95
CA ARG A 4 23.80 -5.04 -12.93
C ARG A 4 22.66 -4.70 -13.89
N ILE A 5 22.01 -3.57 -13.66
CA ILE A 5 21.07 -3.05 -14.62
C ILE A 5 21.20 -1.51 -14.57
N THR A 6 21.83 -0.95 -15.61
CA THR A 6 22.17 0.48 -15.78
C THR A 6 20.94 1.39 -15.64
N PHE A 7 20.90 2.34 -14.72
CA PHE A 7 19.83 3.34 -14.65
C PHE A 7 20.10 4.52 -15.59
N ILE A 8 19.03 5.19 -16.04
CA ILE A 8 19.11 6.60 -16.45
C ILE A 8 19.55 7.37 -15.17
N CYS A 9 20.81 7.82 -15.16
CA CYS A 9 21.64 8.29 -14.02
C CYS A 9 22.47 7.23 -13.24
N ALA A 10 23.52 6.72 -13.90
CA ALA A 10 24.92 6.67 -13.43
C ALA A 10 25.35 5.96 -12.12
N VAL A 11 24.72 4.85 -11.71
CA VAL A 11 25.33 3.96 -10.68
C VAL A 11 25.78 2.63 -11.28
N LYS A 12 27.05 2.28 -11.10
CA LYS A 12 27.59 0.98 -11.54
C LYS A 12 27.15 -0.11 -10.56
N GLY A 13 26.43 -1.13 -11.06
CA GLY A 13 26.17 -2.37 -10.32
C GLY A 13 27.37 -3.34 -10.34
N LEU A 14 27.16 -4.57 -9.86
CA LEU A 14 28.22 -5.59 -9.71
C LEU A 14 28.88 -6.08 -11.02
N GLY A 15 28.31 -5.75 -12.17
CA GLY A 15 28.85 -6.18 -13.46
C GLY A 15 28.46 -7.59 -13.93
N LEU A 16 27.68 -8.35 -13.16
CA LEU A 16 27.43 -9.78 -13.42
C LEU A 16 26.46 -10.08 -14.60
N ILE A 17 25.34 -9.35 -14.69
CA ILE A 17 24.29 -9.60 -15.69
C ILE A 17 24.25 -8.47 -16.71
N PRO A 18 24.36 -8.70 -18.02
CA PRO A 18 24.21 -7.64 -19.01
C PRO A 18 22.81 -6.97 -18.94
N GLY A 19 22.72 -5.63 -18.95
CA GLY A 19 21.43 -4.95 -19.00
C GLY A 19 21.39 -3.52 -18.47
N VAL A 20 20.25 -2.86 -18.70
CA VAL A 20 19.86 -1.53 -18.19
C VAL A 20 18.60 -1.61 -17.30
N VAL A 21 18.64 -1.13 -16.04
CA VAL A 21 17.43 -0.95 -15.20
C VAL A 21 16.76 0.28 -15.80
N GLY A 22 15.62 0.11 -16.44
CA GLY A 22 14.79 1.25 -16.85
C GLY A 22 13.66 1.48 -15.86
N ARG A 23 13.11 2.70 -15.80
CA ARG A 23 11.81 2.94 -15.16
C ARG A 23 10.68 2.37 -16.03
N PHE A 24 9.62 1.87 -15.42
CA PHE A 24 8.37 1.58 -16.15
C PHE A 24 7.87 2.84 -16.86
N ASP A 25 7.29 2.62 -18.04
CA ASP A 25 6.68 3.67 -18.83
C ASP A 25 5.22 3.85 -18.41
N SER A 26 4.91 5.01 -17.82
CA SER A 26 3.55 5.36 -17.41
C SER A 26 2.73 6.01 -18.52
N SER A 27 3.31 6.28 -19.70
CA SER A 27 2.59 6.95 -20.80
C SER A 27 1.41 6.14 -21.34
N ASN A 28 1.46 4.81 -21.20
CA ASN A 28 0.43 3.89 -21.71
C ASN A 28 -0.67 3.59 -20.68
N GLY A 29 -0.84 4.45 -19.67
CA GLY A 29 -1.83 4.28 -18.60
C GLY A 29 -1.42 3.28 -17.51
N LEU A 30 -0.17 2.80 -17.54
CA LEU A 30 0.39 1.93 -16.51
C LEU A 30 0.65 2.74 -15.24
N ARG A 31 0.26 2.17 -14.08
CA ARG A 31 0.54 2.82 -12.80
C ARG A 31 1.98 2.57 -12.39
N VAL A 32 2.71 3.60 -11.97
CA VAL A 32 4.12 3.45 -11.58
C VAL A 32 4.32 4.17 -10.25
N PRO A 33 4.67 3.45 -9.16
CA PRO A 33 5.32 2.14 -9.12
C PRO A 33 4.39 0.94 -9.40
N HIS A 34 4.99 -0.17 -9.85
CA HIS A 34 4.34 -1.48 -9.87
C HIS A 34 4.23 -1.97 -8.42
N ILE A 35 3.03 -1.85 -7.83
CA ILE A 35 2.72 -2.23 -6.45
C ILE A 35 1.61 -3.28 -6.46
N GLY A 36 1.95 -4.53 -6.14
CA GLY A 36 0.98 -5.59 -5.95
C GLY A 36 1.44 -6.97 -6.34
N TRP A 37 0.46 -7.84 -6.58
CA TRP A 37 0.66 -9.27 -6.72
C TRP A 37 0.59 -9.67 -8.18
N ASN A 38 1.71 -10.13 -8.74
CA ASN A 38 1.83 -10.48 -10.14
C ASN A 38 2.30 -11.94 -10.27
N ALA A 39 1.91 -12.59 -11.36
CA ALA A 39 2.25 -13.99 -11.57
C ALA A 39 3.52 -14.16 -12.39
N LEU A 40 4.25 -15.21 -12.06
CA LEU A 40 5.48 -15.55 -12.77
C LEU A 40 5.18 -16.39 -14.01
N GLN A 41 5.86 -16.07 -15.10
CA GLN A 41 6.04 -16.96 -16.23
C GLN A 41 7.47 -17.51 -16.19
N THR A 42 7.63 -18.75 -15.73
CA THR A 42 8.91 -19.44 -15.71
C THR A 42 9.38 -19.74 -17.13
N THR A 43 10.59 -19.30 -17.46
CA THR A 43 11.24 -19.52 -18.76
C THR A 43 12.24 -20.67 -18.70
N LYS A 44 12.68 -21.04 -17.49
CA LYS A 44 13.57 -22.17 -17.21
C LYS A 44 13.10 -22.87 -15.94
N GLU A 45 13.31 -24.18 -15.87
CA GLU A 45 13.10 -24.93 -14.64
C GLU A 45 14.15 -24.49 -13.61
N THR A 46 13.70 -24.19 -12.39
CA THR A 46 14.58 -23.78 -11.29
C THR A 46 14.02 -24.31 -9.97
N GLU A 47 14.86 -24.98 -9.20
CA GLU A 47 14.48 -25.62 -7.93
C GLU A 47 13.72 -24.66 -6.99
N ILE A 48 14.13 -23.39 -6.91
CA ILE A 48 13.53 -22.40 -6.01
C ILE A 48 12.13 -21.91 -6.44
N LEU A 49 11.74 -22.07 -7.72
CA LEU A 49 10.45 -21.58 -8.26
C LEU A 49 9.46 -22.70 -8.60
N ASP A 50 9.80 -23.97 -8.38
CA ASP A 50 8.99 -25.11 -8.83
C ASP A 50 7.54 -25.11 -8.29
N ASP A 51 7.30 -24.50 -7.13
CA ASP A 51 5.98 -24.45 -6.48
C ASP A 51 5.23 -23.14 -6.75
N VAL A 52 5.81 -22.21 -7.50
CA VAL A 52 5.20 -20.88 -7.73
C VAL A 52 4.11 -20.93 -8.81
N GLY A 53 4.07 -22.00 -9.61
CA GLY A 53 3.14 -22.17 -10.71
C GLY A 53 1.68 -21.87 -10.38
N GLY A 54 1.12 -20.81 -10.96
CA GLY A 54 -0.28 -20.41 -10.73
C GLY A 54 -0.51 -19.52 -9.51
N HIS A 55 0.54 -19.16 -8.76
CA HIS A 55 0.47 -18.24 -7.63
C HIS A 55 1.02 -16.85 -7.99
N HIS A 56 0.54 -15.84 -7.27
CA HIS A 56 1.07 -14.48 -7.35
C HIS A 56 2.16 -14.25 -6.30
N VAL A 57 3.15 -13.43 -6.65
CA VAL A 57 4.19 -12.93 -5.73
C VAL A 57 4.18 -11.41 -5.69
N TYR A 58 4.67 -10.82 -4.61
CA TYR A 58 4.54 -9.40 -4.33
C TYR A 58 5.70 -8.58 -4.90
N PHE A 59 5.37 -7.61 -5.75
CA PHE A 59 6.29 -6.64 -6.35
C PHE A 59 5.99 -5.23 -5.84
N VAL A 60 7.05 -4.45 -5.62
CA VAL A 60 6.97 -3.06 -5.17
C VAL A 60 8.16 -2.26 -5.72
N HIS A 61 8.06 -1.79 -6.97
CA HIS A 61 9.19 -1.15 -7.66
C HIS A 61 8.75 -0.24 -8.82
N SER A 62 9.48 0.85 -9.05
CA SER A 62 9.29 1.71 -10.24
C SER A 62 10.18 1.30 -11.42
N TYR A 63 11.17 0.46 -11.16
CA TYR A 63 12.29 0.23 -12.06
C TYR A 63 12.55 -1.26 -12.23
N ARG A 64 12.81 -1.69 -13.47
CA ARG A 64 12.85 -3.10 -13.87
C ARG A 64 13.88 -3.37 -14.96
N VAL A 65 14.20 -4.64 -15.12
CA VAL A 65 15.09 -5.17 -16.16
C VAL A 65 14.27 -5.68 -17.32
N MET A 66 14.61 -5.24 -18.53
CA MET A 66 14.02 -5.81 -19.73
C MET A 66 14.77 -7.08 -20.15
N PRO A 67 14.04 -8.14 -20.58
CA PRO A 67 14.67 -9.29 -21.20
C PRO A 67 15.35 -8.88 -22.51
N THR A 68 16.57 -9.36 -22.73
CA THR A 68 17.38 -9.12 -23.94
C THR A 68 18.17 -10.38 -24.30
N ASP A 69 18.65 -10.48 -25.54
CA ASP A 69 19.50 -11.62 -25.94
C ASP A 69 20.75 -11.74 -25.06
N ALA A 70 21.31 -10.61 -24.61
CA ALA A 70 22.52 -10.57 -23.80
C ALA A 70 22.33 -11.10 -22.37
N ASN A 71 21.10 -11.12 -21.83
CA ASN A 71 20.81 -11.63 -20.49
C ASN A 71 19.90 -12.87 -20.48
N ASN A 72 19.47 -13.35 -21.64
CA ASN A 72 18.60 -14.51 -21.77
C ASN A 72 19.11 -15.77 -21.06
N GLU A 73 20.43 -15.98 -21.01
CA GLU A 73 21.03 -17.10 -20.27
C GLU A 73 20.78 -17.04 -18.76
N TRP A 74 20.56 -15.86 -18.20
CA TRP A 74 20.33 -15.67 -16.78
C TRP A 74 18.86 -15.76 -16.38
N ILE A 75 17.94 -15.45 -17.28
CA ILE A 75 16.51 -15.31 -16.96
C ILE A 75 15.90 -16.68 -16.62
N SER A 76 15.36 -16.79 -15.40
CA SER A 76 14.59 -17.95 -14.96
C SER A 76 13.08 -17.71 -14.99
N SER A 77 12.63 -16.48 -14.80
CA SER A 77 11.23 -16.10 -15.00
C SER A 77 11.06 -14.66 -15.45
N ILE A 78 9.94 -14.40 -16.10
CA ILE A 78 9.46 -13.07 -16.46
C ILE A 78 8.09 -12.79 -15.85
N CYS A 79 7.68 -11.54 -15.84
CA CYS A 79 6.33 -11.08 -15.52
C CYS A 79 5.87 -10.09 -16.58
N ASN A 80 4.55 -9.89 -16.69
CA ASN A 80 3.98 -8.85 -17.55
C ASN A 80 3.41 -7.73 -16.69
N TYR A 81 3.83 -6.50 -16.98
CA TYR A 81 3.20 -5.29 -16.44
C TYR A 81 3.32 -4.17 -17.49
N GLY A 82 2.39 -4.15 -18.44
CA GLY A 82 2.49 -3.37 -19.67
C GLY A 82 3.44 -4.02 -20.67
N ASP A 83 4.71 -4.16 -20.27
CA ASP A 83 5.75 -4.91 -20.96
C ASP A 83 6.21 -6.13 -20.15
N SER A 84 6.85 -7.08 -20.83
CA SER A 84 7.56 -8.17 -20.14
C SER A 84 8.83 -7.67 -19.46
N PHE A 85 9.02 -8.02 -18.19
CA PHE A 85 10.24 -7.72 -17.44
C PHE A 85 10.77 -8.95 -16.71
N VAL A 86 12.06 -8.97 -16.41
CA VAL A 86 12.71 -10.08 -15.69
C VAL A 86 12.24 -10.08 -14.23
N SER A 87 11.64 -11.18 -13.80
CA SER A 87 11.17 -11.35 -12.41
C SER A 87 12.11 -12.19 -11.56
N SER A 88 12.88 -13.09 -12.18
CA SER A 88 13.96 -13.81 -11.51
C SER A 88 15.09 -14.18 -12.47
N ILE A 89 16.28 -14.39 -11.89
CA ILE A 89 17.47 -14.90 -12.58
C ILE A 89 18.08 -16.07 -11.83
N THR A 90 18.72 -16.97 -12.56
CA THR A 90 19.50 -18.09 -12.04
C THR A 90 20.67 -18.42 -12.97
N ARG A 91 21.88 -18.54 -12.42
CA ARG A 91 23.07 -19.09 -13.12
C ARG A 91 24.08 -19.63 -12.11
N GLY A 92 24.38 -20.92 -12.18
CA GLY A 92 25.24 -21.58 -11.19
C GLY A 92 24.61 -21.46 -9.79
N ASN A 93 25.38 -20.96 -8.83
CA ASN A 93 24.92 -20.71 -7.45
C ASN A 93 24.31 -19.31 -7.24
N VAL A 94 24.15 -18.52 -8.30
CA VAL A 94 23.57 -17.17 -8.22
C VAL A 94 22.08 -17.25 -8.52
N HIS A 95 21.27 -16.86 -7.55
CA HIS A 95 19.82 -16.70 -7.68
C HIS A 95 19.43 -15.30 -7.24
N ALA A 96 18.43 -14.72 -7.91
CA ALA A 96 17.80 -13.51 -7.43
C ALA A 96 16.41 -13.31 -8.01
N VAL A 97 15.61 -12.53 -7.28
CA VAL A 97 14.23 -12.20 -7.62
C VAL A 97 14.04 -10.68 -7.53
N GLN A 98 13.14 -10.17 -8.37
CA GLN A 98 12.72 -8.77 -8.36
C GLN A 98 11.57 -8.52 -7.36
N PHE A 99 10.77 -9.55 -7.08
CA PHE A 99 9.73 -9.56 -6.05
C PHE A 99 10.34 -9.80 -4.65
N HIS A 100 9.52 -9.69 -3.62
CA HIS A 100 9.90 -9.90 -2.21
C HIS A 100 9.32 -11.23 -1.70
N PRO A 101 10.08 -12.33 -1.66
CA PRO A 101 9.61 -13.61 -1.11
C PRO A 101 9.10 -13.47 0.34
N GLU A 102 9.78 -12.68 1.16
CA GLU A 102 9.41 -12.39 2.54
C GLU A 102 8.09 -11.61 2.69
N LYS A 103 7.56 -11.05 1.59
CA LYS A 103 6.26 -10.36 1.51
C LYS A 103 5.27 -11.04 0.57
N SER A 104 5.56 -12.27 0.13
CA SER A 104 4.75 -13.03 -0.81
C SER A 104 3.98 -14.17 -0.14
N GLY A 105 3.70 -14.06 1.17
CA GLY A 105 3.01 -15.09 1.95
C GLY A 105 3.71 -16.44 1.90
N ASP A 106 2.93 -17.51 1.98
CA ASP A 106 3.44 -18.89 2.04
C ASP A 106 4.24 -19.31 0.80
N VAL A 107 3.84 -18.83 -0.38
CA VAL A 107 4.55 -19.05 -1.64
C VAL A 107 5.97 -18.48 -1.54
N GLY A 108 6.09 -17.27 -1.01
CA GLY A 108 7.37 -16.63 -0.76
C GLY A 108 8.23 -17.34 0.28
N ILE A 109 7.62 -17.80 1.38
CA ILE A 109 8.31 -18.62 2.39
C ILE A 109 8.81 -19.95 1.80
N SER A 110 8.05 -20.58 0.90
CA SER A 110 8.48 -21.78 0.18
C SER A 110 9.74 -21.51 -0.66
N ILE A 111 9.76 -20.39 -1.40
CA ILE A 111 10.93 -19.97 -2.19
C ILE A 111 12.17 -19.80 -1.29
N LEU A 112 12.03 -19.15 -0.13
CA LEU A 112 13.14 -18.96 0.82
C LEU A 112 13.64 -20.28 1.41
N LYS A 113 12.73 -21.19 1.79
CA LYS A 113 13.09 -22.52 2.30
C LYS A 113 13.92 -23.31 1.27
N LYS A 114 13.47 -23.30 0.01
CA LYS A 114 14.18 -23.97 -1.09
C LYS A 114 15.52 -23.33 -1.42
N PHE A 115 15.62 -22.01 -1.30
CA PHE A 115 16.90 -21.32 -1.46
C PHE A 115 17.91 -21.71 -0.37
N LEU A 116 17.45 -21.91 0.88
CA LEU A 116 18.31 -22.31 2.00
C LEU A 116 18.65 -23.81 2.01
N ASP A 117 17.70 -24.66 1.59
CA ASP A 117 17.87 -26.10 1.49
C ASP A 117 17.36 -26.63 0.14
N PRO A 118 18.20 -26.58 -0.91
CA PRO A 118 17.86 -27.09 -2.23
C PRO A 118 17.56 -28.60 -2.24
N SER A 119 18.10 -29.35 -1.26
CA SER A 119 17.91 -30.81 -1.17
C SER A 119 16.49 -31.22 -0.75
N SER A 120 15.72 -30.29 -0.19
CA SER A 120 14.33 -30.48 0.22
C SER A 120 13.33 -30.46 -0.95
N SER A 121 13.76 -30.18 -2.18
CA SER A 121 12.88 -30.14 -3.35
C SER A 121 12.28 -31.52 -3.66
N SER A 122 10.98 -31.68 -3.44
CA SER A 122 10.23 -32.87 -3.87
C SER A 122 10.23 -32.95 -5.41
N LYS A 123 10.57 -34.12 -5.98
CA LYS A 123 10.57 -34.40 -7.43
C LYS A 123 9.17 -34.45 -8.10
N THR A 124 8.15 -33.80 -7.55
CA THR A 124 6.77 -33.90 -8.07
C THR A 124 5.93 -32.64 -7.84
N LYS A 125 5.75 -31.82 -8.87
CA LYS A 125 4.58 -31.75 -9.79
C LYS A 125 4.95 -30.75 -10.90
N LYS A 126 4.62 -31.05 -12.15
CA LYS A 126 4.73 -30.05 -13.24
C LYS A 126 3.89 -28.84 -12.85
N SER A 127 4.55 -27.71 -12.61
CA SER A 127 3.92 -26.41 -12.42
C SER A 127 2.93 -26.19 -13.57
N ALA A 128 1.65 -26.03 -13.24
CA ALA A 128 0.68 -25.54 -14.20
C ALA A 128 1.15 -24.15 -14.65
N ILE A 129 1.21 -23.93 -15.97
CA ILE A 129 1.46 -22.59 -16.51
C ILE A 129 0.24 -21.76 -16.11
N GLY A 130 0.34 -21.05 -14.99
CA GLY A 130 -0.67 -20.09 -14.56
C GLY A 130 -0.73 -18.98 -15.59
N LYS A 131 -1.82 -18.91 -16.35
CA LYS A 131 -2.13 -17.74 -17.19
C LYS A 131 -2.78 -16.65 -16.33
N ALA A 132 -2.08 -16.25 -15.27
CA ALA A 132 -2.39 -14.97 -14.66
C ALA A 132 -1.86 -13.89 -15.62
N SER A 133 -2.78 -13.03 -16.07
CA SER A 133 -2.56 -12.19 -17.25
C SER A 133 -2.38 -10.73 -16.89
N ARG A 134 -2.70 -10.35 -15.64
CA ARG A 134 -2.73 -8.98 -15.15
C ARG A 134 -2.29 -8.90 -13.69
N LEU A 135 -1.96 -7.69 -13.25
CA LEU A 135 -1.74 -7.41 -11.83
C LEU A 135 -3.05 -7.67 -11.06
N ALA A 136 -2.98 -8.48 -10.00
CA ALA A 136 -4.14 -8.76 -9.17
C ALA A 136 -4.60 -7.51 -8.40
N LYS A 137 -5.92 -7.31 -8.32
CA LYS A 137 -6.53 -6.30 -7.46
C LYS A 137 -6.28 -6.67 -6.00
N ARG A 138 -5.87 -5.68 -5.19
CA ARG A 138 -5.54 -5.88 -3.77
C ARG A 138 -6.71 -5.60 -2.86
N VAL A 139 -6.91 -6.49 -1.88
CA VAL A 139 -7.79 -6.28 -0.73
C VAL A 139 -6.93 -5.99 0.49
N ILE A 140 -7.01 -4.75 0.98
CA ILE A 140 -6.21 -4.26 2.11
C ILE A 140 -7.06 -4.28 3.38
N ALA A 141 -6.55 -4.91 4.43
CA ALA A 141 -7.16 -4.87 5.75
C ALA A 141 -6.54 -3.76 6.60
N CYS A 142 -7.37 -2.97 7.27
CA CYS A 142 -6.91 -1.83 8.07
C CYS A 142 -7.37 -1.93 9.51
N LEU A 143 -6.51 -1.54 10.45
CA LEU A 143 -6.84 -1.44 11.86
C LEU A 143 -6.37 -0.10 12.47
N ASP A 144 -7.24 0.46 13.30
CA ASP A 144 -6.93 1.60 14.15
C ASP A 144 -6.17 1.14 15.38
N VAL A 145 -5.04 1.79 15.70
CA VAL A 145 -4.29 1.54 16.92
C VAL A 145 -4.41 2.76 17.84
N ARG A 146 -5.10 2.59 18.97
CA ARG A 146 -5.33 3.62 20.00
C ARG A 146 -4.67 3.23 21.31
N ALA A 147 -4.42 4.23 22.16
CA ALA A 147 -4.13 3.99 23.57
C ALA A 147 -5.43 4.12 24.38
N ASN A 148 -5.72 3.17 25.26
CA ASN A 148 -6.83 3.30 26.23
C ASN A 148 -6.39 4.11 27.47
N ASP A 149 -7.32 4.34 28.40
CA ASP A 149 -7.05 5.10 29.65
C ASP A 149 -5.97 4.49 30.54
N LYS A 150 -5.67 3.19 30.38
CA LYS A 150 -4.60 2.48 31.09
C LYS A 150 -3.25 2.56 30.35
N GLY A 151 -3.21 3.14 29.16
CA GLY A 151 -2.04 3.19 28.29
C GLY A 151 -1.79 1.92 27.48
N ASP A 152 -2.74 0.97 27.46
CA ASP A 152 -2.66 -0.22 26.59
C ASP A 152 -3.04 0.14 25.15
N LEU A 153 -2.46 -0.59 24.20
CA LEU A 153 -2.79 -0.44 22.80
C LEU A 153 -3.99 -1.31 22.45
N VAL A 154 -5.04 -0.69 21.93
CA VAL A 154 -6.29 -1.35 21.58
C VAL A 154 -6.68 -1.06 20.15
N VAL A 155 -7.42 -1.99 19.55
CA VAL A 155 -8.08 -1.81 18.26
C VAL A 155 -9.52 -1.40 18.49
N THR A 156 -9.95 -0.31 17.86
CA THR A 156 -11.37 0.06 17.88
C THR A 156 -12.15 -0.76 16.88
N LYS A 157 -13.11 -1.54 17.37
CA LYS A 157 -14.18 -2.05 16.52
C LYS A 157 -15.09 -0.86 16.20
N GLY A 158 -15.05 -0.36 14.97
CA GLY A 158 -15.80 0.83 14.54
C GLY A 158 -17.22 0.94 15.13
N ASP A 159 -17.57 2.17 15.50
CA ASP A 159 -18.85 2.68 16.02
C ASP A 159 -19.26 2.44 17.48
N GLN A 160 -18.31 2.21 18.41
CA GLN A 160 -18.61 2.47 19.83
C GLN A 160 -17.37 2.84 20.67
N TYR A 161 -17.48 4.01 21.30
CA TYR A 161 -16.66 4.48 22.42
C TYR A 161 -16.95 3.64 23.67
N ASP A 162 -16.48 2.39 23.73
CA ASP A 162 -16.27 1.69 25.02
C ASP A 162 -15.59 0.34 24.76
N VAL A 163 -14.27 0.27 24.92
CA VAL A 163 -13.56 -1.00 25.07
C VAL A 163 -13.09 -1.11 26.51
N ARG A 164 -14.05 -1.27 27.44
CA ARG A 164 -13.76 -1.61 28.83
C ARG A 164 -13.57 -3.12 28.94
N GLU A 165 -12.37 -3.60 28.69
CA GLU A 165 -11.98 -4.92 29.18
C GLU A 165 -11.33 -4.79 30.56
N GLN A 166 -11.99 -5.36 31.56
CA GLN A 166 -11.49 -5.51 32.91
C GLN A 166 -10.60 -6.76 32.97
N SER A 167 -9.28 -6.56 32.96
CA SER A 167 -8.33 -7.53 33.53
C SER A 167 -7.43 -6.80 34.53
N ASN A 168 -7.20 -7.46 35.66
CA ASN A 168 -6.46 -6.97 36.82
C ASN A 168 -5.06 -7.59 36.83
N GLU A 169 -4.13 -7.11 36.00
CA GLU A 169 -2.70 -7.35 36.20
C GLU A 169 -1.92 -6.09 35.80
N LYS A 170 -0.97 -5.66 36.66
CA LYS A 170 -0.10 -4.50 36.45
C LYS A 170 1.19 -4.93 35.72
N GLU A 171 1.69 -4.04 34.87
CA GLU A 171 3.05 -3.96 34.27
C GLU A 171 3.37 -4.66 32.94
N VAL A 172 2.40 -4.92 32.04
CA VAL A 172 2.70 -5.12 30.61
C VAL A 172 1.64 -4.43 29.76
N ARG A 173 2.04 -3.49 28.89
CA ARG A 173 1.13 -2.93 27.87
C ARG A 173 0.66 -4.08 26.99
N ASN A 174 -0.64 -4.33 26.90
CA ASN A 174 -1.14 -5.42 26.05
C ASN A 174 -0.99 -5.07 24.57
N LEU A 175 0.16 -5.43 23.97
CA LEU A 175 0.44 -5.27 22.55
C LEU A 175 -0.25 -6.34 21.68
N GLY A 176 -0.83 -7.39 22.30
CA GLY A 176 -1.30 -8.59 21.61
C GLY A 176 -2.46 -8.33 20.67
N LYS A 177 -3.41 -7.44 21.01
CA LYS A 177 -4.64 -7.27 20.22
C LYS A 177 -4.40 -6.77 18.79
N PRO A 178 -3.61 -5.70 18.53
CA PRO A 178 -3.28 -5.31 17.17
C PRO A 178 -2.49 -6.37 16.39
N VAL A 179 -1.55 -7.06 17.06
CA VAL A 179 -0.69 -8.10 16.46
C VAL A 179 -1.51 -9.32 16.06
N ASP A 180 -2.35 -9.83 16.96
CA ASP A 180 -3.22 -10.98 16.74
C ASP A 180 -4.22 -10.71 15.62
N LEU A 181 -4.80 -9.50 15.59
CA LEU A 181 -5.73 -9.11 14.54
C LEU A 181 -5.05 -9.01 13.17
N ALA A 182 -3.86 -8.41 13.11
CA ALA A 182 -3.06 -8.38 11.88
C ALA A 182 -2.69 -9.78 11.40
N GLY A 183 -2.32 -10.68 12.32
CA GLY A 183 -2.09 -12.09 12.06
C GLY A 183 -3.34 -12.81 11.53
N GLN A 184 -4.51 -12.48 12.07
CA GLN A 184 -5.78 -13.02 11.57
C GLN A 184 -6.10 -12.50 10.16
N TYR A 185 -5.92 -11.21 9.88
CA TYR A 185 -6.11 -10.66 8.54
C TYR A 185 -5.21 -11.32 7.51
N TYR A 186 -3.94 -11.56 7.85
CA TYR A 186 -3.03 -12.32 6.99
C TYR A 186 -3.57 -13.71 6.66
N LYS A 187 -3.99 -14.47 7.69
CA LYS A 187 -4.57 -15.82 7.54
C LYS A 187 -5.89 -15.81 6.75
N ASP A 188 -6.70 -14.78 6.92
CA ASP A 188 -7.96 -14.59 6.19
C ASP A 188 -7.73 -14.19 4.72
N GLY A 189 -6.48 -13.95 4.33
CA GLY A 189 -6.07 -13.70 2.96
C GLY A 189 -5.89 -12.24 2.60
N ALA A 190 -5.69 -11.32 3.56
CA ALA A 190 -5.35 -9.93 3.26
C ALA A 190 -4.11 -9.85 2.35
N ASP A 191 -4.12 -8.91 1.40
CA ASP A 191 -2.99 -8.69 0.50
C ASP A 191 -1.96 -7.71 1.07
N GLU A 192 -2.37 -6.97 2.09
CA GLU A 192 -1.61 -5.95 2.81
C GLU A 192 -2.36 -5.62 4.11
N VAL A 193 -1.62 -5.29 5.17
CA VAL A 193 -2.19 -4.84 6.45
C VAL A 193 -1.75 -3.42 6.74
N SER A 194 -2.72 -2.53 6.97
CA SER A 194 -2.50 -1.11 7.31
C SER A 194 -2.81 -0.83 8.77
N PHE A 195 -1.88 -0.14 9.45
CA PHE A 195 -2.03 0.33 10.83
C PHE A 195 -2.22 1.85 10.84
N LEU A 196 -3.37 2.32 11.33
CA LEU A 196 -3.60 3.74 11.57
C LEU A 196 -3.24 4.05 13.03
N ASN A 197 -2.03 4.57 13.20
CA ASN A 197 -1.52 5.01 14.49
C ASN A 197 -2.13 6.36 14.88
N ILE A 198 -3.14 6.29 15.75
CA ILE A 198 -3.82 7.44 16.33
C ILE A 198 -3.47 7.59 17.83
N THR A 199 -2.34 7.03 18.23
CA THR A 199 -1.81 7.20 19.58
C THR A 199 -1.25 8.62 19.77
N GLY A 200 -1.55 9.23 20.91
CA GLY A 200 -1.14 10.59 21.26
C GLY A 200 0.27 10.71 21.85
N PHE A 201 1.20 9.80 21.53
CA PHE A 201 2.50 9.70 22.21
C PHE A 201 3.56 10.68 21.69
N ARG A 202 3.24 11.98 21.64
CA ARG A 202 4.14 13.01 21.10
C ARG A 202 5.36 13.32 22.00
N ASP A 203 5.29 12.96 23.28
CA ASP A 203 6.34 13.29 24.26
C ASP A 203 7.38 12.17 24.46
N PHE A 204 7.18 11.01 23.83
CA PHE A 204 8.08 9.85 23.97
C PHE A 204 9.28 9.94 23.01
N PRO A 205 10.48 9.49 23.45
CA PRO A 205 11.58 9.25 22.53
C PRO A 205 11.16 8.29 21.42
N LEU A 206 11.64 8.52 20.20
CA LEU A 206 11.22 7.76 19.00
C LEU A 206 11.34 6.24 19.19
N GLY A 207 12.42 5.75 19.80
CA GLY A 207 12.65 4.32 20.00
C GLY A 207 11.67 3.64 20.97
N ASP A 208 10.97 4.42 21.80
CA ASP A 208 10.04 3.93 22.81
C ASP A 208 8.58 3.97 22.33
N LEU A 209 8.36 4.37 21.07
CA LEU A 209 7.02 4.40 20.49
C LEU A 209 6.43 2.99 20.44
N PRO A 210 5.28 2.75 21.09
CA PRO A 210 4.72 1.39 21.18
C PRO A 210 4.34 0.79 19.83
N MET A 211 4.01 1.64 18.85
CA MET A 211 3.71 1.21 17.48
C MET A 211 4.90 0.52 16.81
N LEU A 212 6.15 0.85 17.17
CA LEU A 212 7.33 0.16 16.67
C LEU A 212 7.37 -1.29 17.14
N GLN A 213 6.99 -1.54 18.39
CA GLN A 213 6.92 -2.90 18.93
C GLN A 213 5.78 -3.71 18.29
N ILE A 214 4.62 -3.11 18.04
CA ILE A 214 3.54 -3.76 17.28
C ILE A 214 4.06 -4.24 15.93
N LEU A 215 4.77 -3.38 15.18
CA LEU A 215 5.29 -3.76 13.88
C LEU A 215 6.31 -4.89 13.98
N ARG A 216 7.22 -4.84 14.98
CA ARG A 216 8.23 -5.89 15.20
C ARG A 216 7.55 -7.24 15.43
N TYR A 217 6.63 -7.31 16.39
CA TYR A 217 5.90 -8.55 16.69
C TYR A 217 5.00 -9.01 15.54
N THR A 218 4.37 -8.08 14.81
CA THR A 218 3.57 -8.42 13.63
C THR A 218 4.45 -9.05 12.54
N SER A 219 5.63 -8.47 12.29
CA SER A 219 6.55 -8.92 11.24
C SER A 219 7.15 -10.30 11.48
N GLU A 220 7.07 -10.83 12.71
CA GLU A 220 7.49 -12.21 13.01
C GLU A 220 6.60 -13.27 12.34
N ASN A 221 5.33 -12.96 12.08
CA ASN A 221 4.33 -13.94 11.64
C ASN A 221 3.46 -13.48 10.44
N VAL A 222 3.58 -12.22 10.01
CA VAL A 222 2.80 -11.65 8.90
C VAL A 222 3.71 -11.35 7.71
N PHE A 223 3.62 -12.21 6.69
CA PHE A 223 4.48 -12.18 5.50
C PHE A 223 3.80 -11.53 4.29
N VAL A 224 3.04 -10.47 4.54
CA VAL A 224 2.48 -9.55 3.55
C VAL A 224 2.93 -8.11 3.88
N PRO A 225 2.81 -7.16 2.94
CA PRO A 225 3.21 -5.77 3.18
C PRO A 225 2.48 -5.16 4.38
N LEU A 226 3.23 -4.40 5.19
CA LEU A 226 2.74 -3.66 6.34
C LEU A 226 2.86 -2.15 6.05
N THR A 227 1.73 -1.44 6.14
CA THR A 227 1.69 0.02 6.00
C THR A 227 1.39 0.64 7.36
N VAL A 228 2.12 1.70 7.74
CA VAL A 228 1.83 2.45 8.97
C VAL A 228 1.57 3.91 8.67
N GLY A 229 0.42 4.42 9.12
CA GLY A 229 0.05 5.82 9.02
C GLY A 229 -0.07 6.48 10.38
N GLY A 230 0.22 7.77 10.46
CA GLY A 230 0.07 8.56 11.69
C GLY A 230 1.39 8.73 12.47
N GLY A 231 1.75 10.00 12.72
CA GLY A 231 2.97 10.36 13.44
C GLY A 231 4.23 10.50 12.56
N ILE A 232 4.14 10.31 11.24
CA ILE A 232 5.26 10.43 10.31
C ILE A 232 5.46 11.91 9.94
N ARG A 233 6.24 12.63 10.75
CA ARG A 233 6.55 14.06 10.58
C ARG A 233 7.76 14.44 11.43
N ASP A 234 8.28 15.63 11.20
CA ASP A 234 9.27 16.23 12.09
C ASP A 234 8.67 16.43 13.50
N PHE A 235 9.43 16.08 14.54
CA PHE A 235 9.06 16.37 15.92
C PHE A 235 10.27 16.45 16.85
N THR A 236 10.07 17.09 18.00
CA THR A 236 11.05 17.12 19.10
C THR A 236 10.45 16.39 20.29
N ASP A 237 11.20 15.44 20.88
CA ASP A 237 10.74 14.67 22.03
C ASP A 237 10.83 15.46 23.36
N GLY A 238 10.36 14.88 24.47
CA GLY A 238 10.42 15.49 25.79
C GLY A 238 11.84 15.74 26.33
N ASN A 239 12.86 15.11 25.73
CA ASN A 239 14.27 15.33 26.07
C ASN A 239 14.91 16.45 25.22
N GLY A 240 14.14 17.08 24.32
CA GLY A 240 14.62 18.13 23.43
C GLY A 240 15.36 17.61 22.20
N ARG A 241 15.34 16.30 21.92
CA ARG A 241 15.94 15.74 20.70
C ARG A 241 15.00 15.93 19.52
N TYR A 242 15.51 16.60 18.49
CA TYR A 242 14.84 16.72 17.20
C TYR A 242 14.98 15.44 16.39
N TYR A 243 13.89 15.04 15.75
CA TYR A 243 13.80 13.96 14.78
C TYR A 243 13.19 14.48 13.48
N SER A 244 13.89 14.23 12.37
CA SER A 244 13.34 14.48 11.03
C SER A 244 12.34 13.39 10.64
N SER A 245 11.39 13.71 9.76
CA SER A 245 10.43 12.75 9.21
C SER A 245 11.11 11.55 8.56
N LEU A 246 12.30 11.74 7.97
CA LEU A 246 13.10 10.68 7.39
C LEU A 246 13.62 9.73 8.49
N GLU A 247 14.13 10.25 9.60
CA GLU A 247 14.56 9.41 10.73
C GLU A 247 13.37 8.65 11.35
N VAL A 248 12.22 9.32 11.48
CA VAL A 248 10.98 8.68 11.95
C VAL A 248 10.58 7.54 11.03
N ALA A 249 10.46 7.79 9.72
CA ALA A 249 10.13 6.77 8.73
C ALA A 249 11.15 5.63 8.73
N SER A 250 12.45 5.94 8.83
CA SER A 250 13.53 4.97 8.89
C SER A 250 13.36 4.00 10.07
N GLU A 251 12.98 4.51 11.24
CA GLU A 251 12.77 3.66 12.42
C GLU A 251 11.53 2.76 12.27
N TYR A 252 10.46 3.28 11.67
CA TYR A 252 9.28 2.48 11.31
C TYR A 252 9.62 1.36 10.32
N PHE A 253 10.42 1.64 9.29
CA PHE A 253 10.87 0.63 8.33
C PHE A 253 11.73 -0.44 9.01
N ARG A 254 12.69 -0.03 9.86
CA ARG A 254 13.53 -0.97 10.62
C ARG A 254 12.74 -1.82 11.61
N SER A 255 11.57 -1.35 12.01
CA SER A 255 10.67 -2.05 12.92
C SER A 255 9.66 -2.95 12.21
N GLY A 256 9.63 -2.99 10.87
CA GLY A 256 8.83 -3.96 10.10
C GLY A 256 7.82 -3.35 9.14
N ALA A 257 7.63 -2.03 9.12
CA ALA A 257 6.83 -1.39 8.08
C ALA A 257 7.54 -1.49 6.72
N ASP A 258 6.75 -1.65 5.65
CA ASP A 258 7.22 -1.59 4.27
C ASP A 258 6.90 -0.25 3.62
N LYS A 259 5.81 0.39 4.09
CA LYS A 259 5.33 1.69 3.61
C LYS A 259 4.90 2.57 4.78
N ILE A 260 5.07 3.87 4.61
CA ILE A 260 4.55 4.89 5.52
C ILE A 260 3.42 5.66 4.86
N SER A 261 2.44 6.09 5.66
CA SER A 261 1.33 6.92 5.20
C SER A 261 1.40 8.32 5.83
N ILE A 262 1.42 9.34 4.97
CA ILE A 262 1.51 10.76 5.32
C ILE A 262 0.16 11.43 5.06
N GLY A 263 -0.41 12.08 6.08
CA GLY A 263 -1.67 12.80 5.99
C GLY A 263 -1.45 14.32 5.91
N SER A 264 -1.67 15.02 7.03
CA SER A 264 -1.68 16.49 7.06
C SER A 264 -0.42 17.18 6.52
N ASP A 265 0.76 16.60 6.74
CA ASP A 265 2.02 17.14 6.23
C ASP A 265 2.06 17.15 4.68
N ALA A 266 1.43 16.17 4.03
CA ALA A 266 1.32 16.11 2.59
C ALA A 266 0.44 17.25 2.03
N VAL A 267 -0.59 17.65 2.77
CA VAL A 267 -1.45 18.79 2.38
C VAL A 267 -0.67 20.10 2.42
N TYR A 268 0.08 20.34 3.50
CA TYR A 268 0.91 21.55 3.60
C TYR A 268 2.02 21.60 2.55
N ALA A 269 2.66 20.45 2.29
CA ALA A 269 3.66 20.31 1.23
C ALA A 269 3.07 20.62 -0.15
N ALA A 270 1.85 20.13 -0.44
CA ALA A 270 1.16 20.38 -1.69
C ALA A 270 0.72 21.83 -1.86
N GLU A 271 0.16 22.47 -0.83
CA GLU A 271 -0.20 23.89 -0.86
C GLU A 271 1.02 24.77 -1.19
N GLU A 272 2.16 24.52 -0.52
CA GLU A 272 3.39 25.25 -0.77
C GLU A 272 3.96 24.98 -2.18
N TYR A 273 3.90 23.73 -2.64
CA TYR A 273 4.31 23.36 -4.00
C TYR A 273 3.43 24.04 -5.06
N LEU A 274 2.11 24.05 -4.91
CA LEU A 274 1.20 24.70 -5.85
C LEU A 274 1.38 26.22 -5.87
N ARG A 275 1.68 26.82 -4.71
CA ARG A 275 1.95 28.25 -4.58
C ARG A 275 3.27 28.66 -5.24
N THR A 276 4.31 27.84 -5.15
CA THR A 276 5.66 28.20 -5.56
C THR A 276 6.11 27.58 -6.88
N GLY A 277 5.55 26.44 -7.26
CA GLY A 277 6.03 25.58 -8.35
C GLY A 277 7.37 24.89 -8.06
N VAL A 278 7.87 24.92 -6.82
CA VAL A 278 9.24 24.48 -6.48
C VAL A 278 9.25 23.25 -5.59
N LYS A 279 9.98 22.21 -6.03
CA LYS A 279 10.36 21.05 -5.21
C LYS A 279 11.53 21.43 -4.32
N THR A 280 11.29 21.57 -3.01
CA THR A 280 12.28 22.07 -2.04
C THR A 280 13.34 21.03 -1.67
N GLY A 281 13.03 19.74 -1.86
CA GLY A 281 13.80 18.60 -1.36
C GLY A 281 13.74 18.43 0.15
N LYS A 282 12.85 19.15 0.85
CA LYS A 282 12.78 19.21 2.31
C LYS A 282 11.51 18.63 2.89
N THR A 283 10.45 18.47 2.09
CA THR A 283 9.19 17.88 2.58
C THR A 283 9.41 16.41 2.93
N SER A 284 8.57 15.87 3.81
CA SER A 284 8.62 14.45 4.18
C SER A 284 8.48 13.53 2.96
N LEU A 285 7.60 13.88 2.02
CA LEU A 285 7.41 13.19 0.74
C LEU A 285 8.72 13.10 -0.05
N GLU A 286 9.39 14.24 -0.25
CA GLU A 286 10.63 14.31 -1.05
C GLU A 286 11.80 13.60 -0.35
N GLN A 287 11.96 13.78 0.96
CA GLN A 287 13.06 13.18 1.71
C GLN A 287 12.95 11.66 1.76
N ILE A 288 11.76 11.13 2.08
CA ILE A 288 11.54 9.70 2.24
C ILE A 288 11.60 9.01 0.88
N SER A 289 10.92 9.56 -0.14
CA SER A 289 10.93 8.98 -1.49
C SER A 289 12.31 9.00 -2.14
N ARG A 290 13.14 10.01 -1.86
CA ARG A 290 14.52 10.05 -2.36
C ARG A 290 15.39 8.91 -1.81
N VAL A 291 15.17 8.50 -0.56
CA VAL A 291 15.99 7.47 0.10
C VAL A 291 15.43 6.06 -0.12
N TYR A 292 14.11 5.90 0.04
CA TYR A 292 13.44 4.60 0.03
C TYR A 292 12.69 4.31 -1.28
N GLY A 293 12.59 5.29 -2.18
CA GLY A 293 11.80 5.24 -3.41
C GLY A 293 10.34 5.64 -3.20
N ASN A 294 9.68 6.10 -4.25
CA ASN A 294 8.27 6.51 -4.21
C ASN A 294 7.38 5.39 -3.63
N GLN A 295 7.69 4.13 -3.92
CA GLN A 295 6.92 2.98 -3.48
C GLN A 295 6.78 2.83 -1.95
N ALA A 296 7.63 3.50 -1.18
CA ALA A 296 7.58 3.50 0.28
C ALA A 296 6.66 4.60 0.87
N VAL A 297 6.19 5.54 0.04
CA VAL A 297 5.43 6.73 0.45
C VAL A 297 3.99 6.65 -0.04
N VAL A 298 3.08 6.41 0.91
CA VAL A 298 1.63 6.49 0.72
C VAL A 298 1.16 7.86 1.22
N VAL A 299 0.22 8.50 0.50
CA VAL A 299 -0.43 9.72 0.98
C VAL A 299 -1.89 9.44 1.31
N SER A 300 -2.27 9.71 2.55
CA SER A 300 -3.66 9.64 3.01
C SER A 300 -4.35 10.96 2.70
N ILE A 301 -5.34 10.93 1.81
CA ILE A 301 -6.17 12.08 1.45
C ILE A 301 -7.54 11.91 2.10
N ASP A 302 -7.96 12.93 2.85
CA ASP A 302 -9.24 12.97 3.58
C ASP A 302 -10.14 14.07 3.01
N PRO A 303 -10.83 13.82 1.88
CA PRO A 303 -11.71 14.78 1.24
C PRO A 303 -13.14 14.73 1.80
N ARG A 304 -13.80 15.88 1.72
CA ARG A 304 -15.24 16.06 1.92
C ARG A 304 -15.86 16.64 0.65
N ARG A 305 -17.00 16.09 0.22
CA ARG A 305 -17.73 16.58 -0.94
C ARG A 305 -18.36 17.94 -0.65
N VAL A 306 -18.18 18.89 -1.56
CA VAL A 306 -18.79 20.23 -1.51
C VAL A 306 -19.51 20.47 -2.84
N TYR A 307 -20.84 20.53 -2.78
CA TYR A 307 -21.68 20.80 -3.93
C TYR A 307 -21.61 22.26 -4.37
N VAL A 308 -21.67 22.50 -5.68
CA VAL A 308 -21.64 23.82 -6.31
C VAL A 308 -22.66 23.89 -7.46
N ARG A 309 -23.15 25.09 -7.78
CA ARG A 309 -24.17 25.26 -8.82
C ARG A 309 -23.56 25.30 -10.21
N SER A 310 -22.37 25.88 -10.32
CA SER A 310 -21.58 25.97 -11.54
C SER A 310 -20.17 25.42 -11.29
N PRO A 311 -19.53 24.78 -12.29
CA PRO A 311 -18.11 24.46 -12.26
C PRO A 311 -17.21 25.65 -11.93
N ASP A 312 -17.63 26.86 -12.28
CA ASP A 312 -16.86 28.10 -12.11
C ASP A 312 -17.03 28.74 -10.72
N ASP A 313 -17.85 28.16 -9.83
CA ASP A 313 -18.08 28.70 -8.48
C ASP A 313 -16.86 28.55 -7.56
N VAL A 314 -15.90 27.70 -7.94
CA VAL A 314 -14.65 27.46 -7.22
C VAL A 314 -13.48 27.36 -8.21
N GLU A 315 -12.29 27.74 -7.77
CA GLU A 315 -11.07 27.65 -8.60
C GLU A 315 -10.53 26.21 -8.75
N PHE A 316 -11.04 25.29 -7.92
CA PHE A 316 -10.62 23.89 -7.88
C PHE A 316 -11.40 23.03 -8.86
N LYS A 317 -10.81 21.90 -9.25
CA LYS A 317 -11.44 20.96 -10.17
C LYS A 317 -12.78 20.43 -9.64
N THR A 318 -13.86 20.83 -10.30
CA THR A 318 -15.19 20.27 -10.10
C THR A 318 -15.46 19.10 -11.05
N ILE A 319 -16.38 18.23 -10.67
CA ILE A 319 -16.96 17.19 -11.52
C ILE A 319 -18.48 17.31 -11.56
N LYS A 320 -19.09 16.76 -12.60
CA LYS A 320 -20.53 16.48 -12.59
C LYS A 320 -20.75 15.24 -11.72
N VAL A 321 -21.60 15.33 -10.71
CA VAL A 321 -21.89 14.22 -9.79
C VAL A 321 -22.92 13.25 -10.40
N SER A 322 -22.79 11.98 -10.06
CA SER A 322 -23.75 10.93 -10.44
C SER A 322 -25.11 11.08 -9.75
N SER A 323 -25.11 11.63 -8.54
CA SER A 323 -26.31 11.91 -7.74
C SER A 323 -26.36 13.40 -7.39
N PRO A 324 -27.42 14.15 -7.76
CA PRO A 324 -27.53 15.57 -7.45
C PRO A 324 -27.46 15.87 -5.95
N GLY A 325 -26.97 17.06 -5.62
CA GLY A 325 -26.93 17.57 -4.26
C GLY A 325 -28.31 17.86 -3.66
N PRO A 326 -28.39 18.17 -2.36
CA PRO A 326 -29.65 18.39 -1.65
C PRO A 326 -30.55 19.49 -2.25
N SER A 327 -29.97 20.46 -2.96
CA SER A 327 -30.68 21.55 -3.62
C SER A 327 -30.75 21.38 -5.15
N GLY A 328 -30.42 20.20 -5.66
CA GLY A 328 -30.33 19.92 -7.10
C GLY A 328 -29.02 20.34 -7.75
N GLU A 329 -27.95 20.56 -6.97
CA GLU A 329 -26.62 20.86 -7.50
C GLU A 329 -26.10 19.68 -8.32
N GLU A 330 -25.73 19.92 -9.58
CA GLU A 330 -25.19 18.88 -10.47
C GLU A 330 -23.67 18.75 -10.42
N TYR A 331 -22.99 19.64 -9.69
CA TYR A 331 -21.53 19.70 -9.63
C TYR A 331 -21.04 19.64 -8.19
N ALA A 332 -19.84 19.07 -8.01
CA ALA A 332 -19.15 19.10 -6.73
C ALA A 332 -17.63 19.14 -6.93
N TRP A 333 -16.94 19.63 -5.93
CA TRP A 333 -15.51 19.40 -5.74
C TRP A 333 -15.29 18.72 -4.38
N TYR A 334 -14.07 18.25 -4.15
CA TYR A 334 -13.73 17.45 -2.97
C TYR A 334 -12.68 18.19 -2.16
N GLN A 335 -13.13 18.93 -1.15
CA GLN A 335 -12.27 19.75 -0.30
C GLN A 335 -11.48 18.86 0.65
N CYS A 336 -10.15 18.99 0.66
CA CYS A 336 -9.29 18.23 1.56
C CYS A 336 -9.30 18.79 2.98
N THR A 337 -9.01 17.91 3.92
CA THR A 337 -8.91 18.23 5.34
C THR A 337 -7.58 17.80 5.94
N VAL A 338 -7.25 18.37 7.10
CA VAL A 338 -6.10 18.01 7.93
C VAL A 338 -6.54 17.75 9.37
N ASN A 339 -5.60 17.36 10.22
CA ASN A 339 -5.84 17.09 11.64
C ASN A 339 -6.89 16.00 11.90
N GLY A 340 -6.98 15.01 11.00
CA GLY A 340 -7.95 13.90 11.07
C GLY A 340 -9.38 14.36 10.76
N GLY A 341 -9.59 15.05 9.63
CA GLY A 341 -10.93 15.48 9.21
C GLY A 341 -11.46 16.76 9.86
N ARG A 342 -10.73 17.35 10.81
CA ARG A 342 -11.24 18.44 11.67
C ARG A 342 -11.07 19.85 11.10
N GLU A 343 -10.07 20.05 10.24
CA GLU A 343 -9.78 21.35 9.66
C GLU A 343 -9.83 21.24 8.13
N ALA A 344 -10.68 22.03 7.49
CA ALA A 344 -10.75 22.10 6.04
C ALA A 344 -9.63 23.00 5.48
N ARG A 345 -9.09 22.62 4.33
CA ARG A 345 -8.04 23.37 3.63
C ARG A 345 -8.54 23.89 2.28
N PRO A 346 -8.04 25.02 1.78
CA PRO A 346 -8.38 25.54 0.46
C PRO A 346 -7.61 24.78 -0.63
N ILE A 347 -7.84 23.47 -0.74
CA ILE A 347 -7.26 22.61 -1.78
C ILE A 347 -8.20 21.44 -2.05
N GLY A 348 -8.39 21.12 -3.33
CA GLY A 348 -9.19 19.98 -3.76
C GLY A 348 -8.39 18.67 -3.81
N ALA A 349 -9.09 17.54 -3.73
CA ALA A 349 -8.50 16.20 -3.79
C ALA A 349 -7.75 15.97 -5.11
N PHE A 350 -8.22 16.56 -6.21
CA PHE A 350 -7.57 16.50 -7.51
C PHE A 350 -6.22 17.23 -7.48
N GLU A 351 -6.20 18.47 -7.00
CA GLU A 351 -4.99 19.29 -6.93
C GLU A 351 -3.96 18.68 -5.98
N LEU A 352 -4.43 18.21 -4.81
CA LEU A 352 -3.59 17.53 -3.83
C LEU A 352 -2.97 16.27 -4.42
N ALA A 353 -3.77 15.39 -5.04
CA ALA A 353 -3.29 14.14 -5.62
C ALA A 353 -2.19 14.38 -6.67
N LYS A 354 -2.38 15.36 -7.55
CA LYS A 354 -1.37 15.75 -8.55
C LYS A 354 -0.09 16.31 -7.92
N ALA A 355 -0.24 17.18 -6.91
CA ALA A 355 0.89 17.78 -6.23
C ALA A 355 1.74 16.74 -5.49
N VAL A 356 1.12 15.81 -4.77
CA VAL A 356 1.87 14.81 -3.99
C VAL A 356 2.54 13.76 -4.87
N GLU A 357 1.96 13.41 -6.01
CA GLU A 357 2.63 12.58 -7.02
C GLU A 357 3.94 13.24 -7.48
N GLU A 358 3.90 14.54 -7.79
CA GLU A 358 5.10 15.30 -8.16
C GLU A 358 6.13 15.36 -7.02
N LEU A 359 5.68 15.43 -5.77
CA LEU A 359 6.55 15.49 -4.58
C LEU A 359 7.12 14.12 -4.17
N GLY A 360 6.79 13.05 -4.87
CA GLY A 360 7.41 11.73 -4.69
C GLY A 360 6.54 10.69 -3.99
N ALA A 361 5.23 10.94 -3.83
CA ALA A 361 4.30 9.87 -3.45
C ALA A 361 4.35 8.73 -4.49
N GLY A 362 4.21 7.49 -4.02
CA GLY A 362 4.09 6.31 -4.88
C GLY A 362 2.74 5.64 -4.80
N GLU A 363 1.87 6.06 -3.90
CA GLU A 363 0.51 5.51 -3.75
C GLU A 363 -0.38 6.51 -3.01
N ILE A 364 -1.66 6.56 -3.35
CA ILE A 364 -2.66 7.39 -2.66
C ILE A 364 -3.63 6.49 -1.91
N LEU A 365 -3.74 6.67 -0.60
CA LEU A 365 -4.85 6.18 0.19
C LEU A 365 -5.97 7.22 0.17
N LEU A 366 -7.01 6.97 -0.62
CA LEU A 366 -8.10 7.91 -0.83
C LEU A 366 -9.28 7.55 0.06
N ASN A 367 -9.41 8.25 1.18
CA ASN A 367 -10.56 8.11 2.07
C ASN A 367 -11.74 8.94 1.54
N CYS A 368 -12.90 8.78 2.17
CA CYS A 368 -14.09 9.60 1.92
C CYS A 368 -14.74 9.91 3.26
N ILE A 369 -14.66 11.16 3.73
CA ILE A 369 -15.23 11.56 5.03
C ILE A 369 -16.74 11.31 5.07
N ASP A 370 -17.44 11.58 3.97
CA ASP A 370 -18.89 11.45 3.88
C ASP A 370 -19.37 9.99 3.83
N CYS A 371 -18.48 9.07 3.44
CA CYS A 371 -18.78 7.64 3.28
C CYS A 371 -18.35 6.81 4.49
N ASP A 372 -17.50 7.38 5.36
CA ASP A 372 -16.88 6.65 6.45
C ASP A 372 -17.93 6.14 7.45
N GLY A 373 -17.82 4.86 7.82
CA GLY A 373 -18.79 4.18 8.69
C GLY A 373 -20.17 3.90 8.08
N GLN A 374 -20.51 4.45 6.90
CA GLN A 374 -21.88 4.34 6.35
C GLN A 374 -22.21 2.95 5.80
N GLY A 375 -21.21 2.21 5.31
CA GLY A 375 -21.42 0.87 4.74
C GLY A 375 -22.23 0.85 3.44
N HIS A 376 -22.39 1.98 2.75
CA HIS A 376 -23.18 2.11 1.52
C HIS A 376 -22.36 2.05 0.22
N GLY A 377 -21.08 1.68 0.31
CA GLY A 377 -20.17 1.64 -0.84
C GLY A 377 -19.16 2.78 -0.84
N PHE A 378 -18.18 2.67 -1.72
CA PHE A 378 -17.15 3.69 -1.91
C PHE A 378 -17.69 4.86 -2.75
N ASP A 379 -17.11 6.06 -2.61
CA ASP A 379 -17.42 7.19 -3.49
C ASP A 379 -16.79 7.00 -4.88
N ILE A 380 -17.57 6.43 -5.81
CA ILE A 380 -17.13 6.15 -7.18
C ILE A 380 -16.72 7.43 -7.93
N ASP A 381 -17.43 8.53 -7.72
CA ASP A 381 -17.16 9.81 -8.41
C ASP A 381 -15.79 10.38 -7.95
N LEU A 382 -15.52 10.34 -6.65
CA LEU A 382 -14.24 10.74 -6.06
C LEU A 382 -13.08 9.86 -6.54
N ILE A 383 -13.26 8.54 -6.47
CA ILE A 383 -12.21 7.59 -6.81
C ILE A 383 -11.89 7.68 -8.30
N LYS A 384 -12.91 7.84 -9.15
CA LYS A 384 -12.72 8.08 -10.58
C LYS A 384 -11.98 9.39 -10.83
N LEU A 385 -12.38 10.49 -10.19
CA LEU A 385 -11.71 11.79 -10.31
C LEU A 385 -10.20 11.69 -10.02
N VAL A 386 -9.83 11.06 -8.91
CA VAL A 386 -8.42 10.99 -8.49
C VAL A 386 -7.64 9.95 -9.28
N SER A 387 -8.19 8.74 -9.47
CA SER A 387 -7.49 7.67 -10.20
C SER A 387 -7.31 7.98 -11.69
N ASP A 388 -8.18 8.79 -12.30
CA ASP A 388 -7.99 9.27 -13.67
C ASP A 388 -6.96 10.42 -13.76
N ALA A 389 -6.66 11.11 -12.64
CA ALA A 389 -5.82 12.30 -12.62
C ALA A 389 -4.31 12.05 -12.42
N VAL A 390 -3.96 11.00 -11.67
CA VAL A 390 -2.56 10.67 -11.33
C VAL A 390 -2.08 9.43 -12.08
N THR A 391 -0.77 9.17 -12.11
CA THR A 391 -0.17 7.94 -12.67
C THR A 391 0.32 6.96 -11.61
N ILE A 392 0.26 7.31 -10.32
CA ILE A 392 0.52 6.38 -9.21
C ILE A 392 -0.74 5.57 -8.83
N PRO A 393 -0.58 4.38 -8.22
CA PRO A 393 -1.69 3.60 -7.67
C PRO A 393 -2.59 4.38 -6.69
N VAL A 394 -3.91 4.14 -6.78
CA VAL A 394 -4.92 4.70 -5.86
C VAL A 394 -5.63 3.55 -5.14
N ILE A 395 -5.68 3.62 -3.81
CA ILE A 395 -6.42 2.74 -2.92
C ILE A 395 -7.76 3.41 -2.60
N ALA A 396 -8.87 2.75 -2.93
CA ALA A 396 -10.20 3.16 -2.50
C ALA A 396 -10.42 2.82 -1.02
N SER A 397 -10.85 3.79 -0.21
CA SER A 397 -11.11 3.63 1.22
C SER A 397 -12.38 4.36 1.64
N SER A 398 -12.91 4.01 2.82
CA SER A 398 -14.16 4.48 3.44
C SER A 398 -15.45 4.09 2.67
N GLY A 399 -16.39 3.47 3.39
CA GLY A 399 -17.74 3.15 2.89
C GLY A 399 -18.01 1.70 2.51
N ALA A 400 -16.99 0.84 2.44
CA ALA A 400 -17.16 -0.60 2.20
C ALA A 400 -18.10 -1.25 3.24
N GLY A 401 -18.99 -2.12 2.76
CA GLY A 401 -20.13 -2.65 3.53
C GLY A 401 -20.58 -4.04 3.08
N ALA A 402 -20.38 -4.36 1.80
CA ALA A 402 -20.69 -5.65 1.18
C ALA A 402 -19.62 -6.03 0.14
N VAL A 403 -19.61 -7.28 -0.32
CA VAL A 403 -18.63 -7.77 -1.32
C VAL A 403 -18.77 -7.06 -2.67
N GLU A 404 -20.00 -6.65 -3.01
CA GLU A 404 -20.36 -5.96 -4.24
C GLU A 404 -19.70 -4.59 -4.35
N HIS A 405 -19.42 -3.92 -3.23
CA HIS A 405 -18.73 -2.62 -3.23
C HIS A 405 -17.30 -2.75 -3.77
N PHE A 406 -16.66 -3.92 -3.58
CA PHE A 406 -15.32 -4.18 -4.11
C PHE A 406 -15.33 -4.44 -5.63
N SER A 407 -16.28 -5.22 -6.14
CA SER A 407 -16.41 -5.40 -7.60
C SER A 407 -16.78 -4.08 -8.27
N GLU A 408 -17.72 -3.33 -7.69
CA GLU A 408 -18.17 -2.05 -8.23
C GLU A 408 -17.02 -1.05 -8.38
N VAL A 409 -16.20 -0.86 -7.33
CA VAL A 409 -15.10 0.10 -7.39
C VAL A 409 -14.03 -0.31 -8.41
N PHE A 410 -13.75 -1.60 -8.56
CA PHE A 410 -12.77 -2.08 -9.54
C PHE A 410 -13.28 -2.07 -10.98
N GLU A 411 -14.59 -2.19 -11.20
CA GLU A 411 -15.20 -2.14 -12.52
C GLU A 411 -15.45 -0.72 -13.01
N LYS A 412 -15.86 0.19 -12.11
CA LYS A 412 -16.25 1.56 -12.46
C LYS A 412 -15.09 2.56 -12.42
N THR A 413 -13.96 2.20 -11.81
CA THR A 413 -12.83 3.11 -11.60
C THR A 413 -11.49 2.46 -11.92
N ASN A 414 -10.42 3.28 -11.92
CA ASN A 414 -9.07 2.79 -12.07
C ASN A 414 -8.37 2.50 -10.72
N ALA A 415 -9.13 2.28 -9.65
CA ALA A 415 -8.60 1.89 -8.35
C ALA A 415 -7.70 0.65 -8.46
N SER A 416 -6.53 0.71 -7.84
CA SER A 416 -5.54 -0.38 -7.84
C SER A 416 -5.74 -1.33 -6.65
N ALA A 417 -6.40 -0.84 -5.60
CA ALA A 417 -6.73 -1.60 -4.40
C ALA A 417 -7.99 -1.03 -3.73
N ALA A 418 -8.57 -1.82 -2.85
CA ALA A 418 -9.67 -1.41 -1.98
C ALA A 418 -9.33 -1.79 -0.54
N LEU A 419 -9.56 -0.85 0.38
CA LEU A 419 -9.26 -0.97 1.80
C LEU A 419 -10.57 -0.96 2.60
N ALA A 420 -10.67 -1.86 3.56
CA ALA A 420 -11.72 -1.80 4.58
C ALA A 420 -11.16 -2.12 5.98
N ALA A 421 -11.84 -1.58 6.99
CA ALA A 421 -11.51 -1.80 8.40
C ALA A 421 -12.68 -2.47 9.14
N GLY A 422 -13.73 -1.68 9.41
CA GLY A 422 -14.99 -2.06 10.08
C GLY A 422 -15.46 -3.49 9.85
N ILE A 423 -15.79 -3.76 8.59
CA ILE A 423 -16.43 -5.00 8.15
C ILE A 423 -15.55 -6.24 8.35
N PHE A 424 -14.22 -6.08 8.35
CA PHE A 424 -13.28 -7.19 8.51
C PHE A 424 -13.09 -7.56 9.98
N HIS A 425 -12.84 -6.61 10.90
CA HIS A 425 -12.71 -6.98 12.32
C HIS A 425 -14.04 -7.40 12.96
N ARG A 426 -15.19 -6.93 12.44
CA ARG A 426 -16.52 -7.38 12.88
C ARG A 426 -16.94 -8.71 12.23
N LYS A 427 -16.16 -9.20 11.25
CA LYS A 427 -16.44 -10.42 10.47
C LYS A 427 -17.81 -10.38 9.77
N GLU A 428 -18.29 -9.19 9.45
CA GLU A 428 -19.54 -8.98 8.69
C GLU A 428 -19.35 -9.38 7.23
N VAL A 429 -18.18 -9.06 6.68
CA VAL A 429 -17.79 -9.41 5.31
C VAL A 429 -16.39 -10.02 5.36
N PRO A 430 -16.23 -11.35 5.34
CA PRO A 430 -14.90 -11.97 5.36
C PRO A 430 -14.05 -11.60 4.13
N ILE A 431 -12.73 -11.44 4.33
CA ILE A 431 -11.79 -11.13 3.23
C ILE A 431 -11.83 -12.23 2.14
N SER A 432 -11.94 -13.49 2.55
CA SER A 432 -12.08 -14.63 1.64
C SER A 432 -13.35 -14.54 0.79
N SER A 433 -14.47 -14.07 1.37
CA SER A 433 -15.72 -13.84 0.63
C SER A 433 -15.59 -12.71 -0.39
N VAL A 434 -14.90 -11.61 -0.04
CA VAL A 434 -14.58 -10.54 -1.00
C VAL A 434 -13.79 -11.11 -2.18
N LYS A 435 -12.71 -11.84 -1.90
CA LYS A 435 -11.86 -12.42 -2.95
C LYS A 435 -12.59 -13.44 -3.82
N GLN A 436 -13.42 -14.30 -3.22
CA GLN A 436 -14.25 -15.25 -3.96
C GLN A 436 -15.22 -14.54 -4.90
N HIS A 437 -15.89 -13.49 -4.42
CA HIS A 437 -16.79 -12.66 -5.22
C HIS A 437 -16.07 -11.99 -6.39
N LEU A 438 -14.90 -11.38 -6.14
CA LEU A 438 -14.08 -10.77 -7.18
C LEU A 438 -13.68 -11.79 -8.25
N LEU A 439 -13.24 -12.98 -7.84
CA LEU A 439 -12.87 -14.06 -8.76
C LEU A 439 -14.06 -14.52 -9.61
N GLN A 440 -15.26 -14.64 -9.02
CA GLN A 440 -16.50 -15.00 -9.72
C GLN A 440 -16.93 -13.95 -10.76
N ASN A 441 -16.60 -12.68 -10.53
CA ASN A 441 -16.82 -11.57 -11.48
C ASN A 441 -15.64 -11.38 -12.46
N GLY A 442 -14.70 -12.32 -12.51
CA GLY A 442 -13.56 -12.28 -13.45
C GLY A 442 -12.50 -11.24 -13.11
N ILE A 443 -12.51 -10.71 -11.88
CA ILE A 443 -11.49 -9.78 -11.37
C ILE A 443 -10.36 -10.60 -10.76
N GLU A 444 -9.16 -10.47 -11.32
CA GLU A 444 -7.97 -11.18 -10.85
C GLU A 444 -7.58 -10.72 -9.45
N VAL A 445 -7.48 -11.65 -8.50
CA VAL A 445 -7.05 -11.43 -7.12
C VAL A 445 -6.04 -12.51 -6.70
N ARG A 446 -5.22 -12.22 -5.69
CA ARG A 446 -4.37 -13.25 -5.07
C ARG A 446 -5.26 -14.31 -4.43
N ALA A 447 -5.03 -15.58 -4.76
CA ALA A 447 -5.74 -16.69 -4.13
C ALA A 447 -5.55 -16.67 -2.59
N CYS A 448 -6.60 -16.98 -1.85
CA CYS A 448 -6.47 -17.31 -0.44
C CYS A 448 -5.83 -18.70 -0.35
N ASP A 449 -4.71 -18.81 0.35
CA ASP A 449 -4.11 -20.10 0.63
C ASP A 449 -5.07 -20.87 1.57
N GLY A 450 -5.44 -22.10 1.19
CA GLY A 450 -6.32 -22.94 2.00
C GLY A 450 -5.57 -23.43 3.23
N HIS A 451 -5.89 -22.87 4.40
CA HIS A 451 -5.40 -23.34 5.68
C HIS A 451 -6.37 -24.31 6.35
#